data_AF-A0A1S2F8Y4-F1
#
_entry.id   AF-A0A1S2F8Y4-F1
#
_cell.length_a   1.000
_cell.length_b   1.000
_cell.length_c   1.000
_cell.angle_alpha   90.00
_cell.angle_beta   90.00
_cell.angle_gamma   90.00
#
_symmetry.space_group_name_H-M   'P 1'
#
loop_
_entity.id
_entity.type
_entity.pdbx_description
1 polymer ?
#
loop_
_entity_poly.entity_id
_entity_poly.type
_entity_poly.pdbx_seq_one_letter_code
_entity_poly.pdbx_strand_id
1 'polypeptide(L)'
;MYESEIKALSALEPTASLVARISEWRRPGEYRFKADFPAEYKQWVRTANILRKSKDRDFRDFGQYMRKFSDVITELDELPKDSRKFRRKMAEFGRIVDHGLKVHARISERVV
;
A
#
# COMPACT_ATOMS: atom_id res chain seq x y z
N MET A 1 3.29 23.00 -8.31
CA MET A 1 3.89 21.80 -8.94
C MET A 1 3.53 20.63 -8.01
N TYR A 2 3.01 19.49 -8.52
CA TYR A 2 2.43 18.33 -7.76
C TYR A 2 0.94 18.36 -7.38
N GLU A 3 0.12 19.22 -7.97
CA GLU A 3 -1.31 19.34 -7.61
C GLU A 3 -2.09 18.03 -7.78
N SER A 4 -1.79 17.25 -8.82
CA SER A 4 -2.38 15.92 -9.05
C SER A 4 -2.00 14.88 -8.00
N GLU A 5 -0.73 14.85 -7.59
CA GLU A 5 -0.20 13.90 -6.62
C GLU A 5 -0.70 14.23 -5.21
N ILE A 6 -0.67 15.51 -4.83
CA ILE A 6 -1.20 15.99 -3.55
C ILE A 6 -2.69 15.68 -3.47
N LYS A 7 -3.48 16.02 -4.51
CA LYS A 7 -4.91 15.69 -4.56
C LYS A 7 -5.18 14.19 -4.46
N ALA A 8 -4.35 13.37 -5.10
CA ALA A 8 -4.49 11.92 -5.04
C ALA A 8 -4.15 11.36 -3.66
N LEU A 9 -3.18 11.94 -2.95
CA LEU A 9 -2.83 11.59 -1.57
C LEU A 9 -3.90 12.03 -0.57
N SER A 10 -4.41 13.26 -0.67
CA SER A 10 -5.50 13.73 0.18
C SER A 10 -6.77 12.88 0.01
N ALA A 11 -7.11 12.51 -1.23
CA ALA A 11 -8.23 11.61 -1.50
C ALA A 11 -7.99 10.16 -1.03
N LEU A 12 -6.76 9.79 -0.68
CA LEU A 12 -6.41 8.46 -0.19
C LEU A 12 -6.57 8.35 1.34
N GLU A 13 -6.55 9.45 2.10
CA GLU A 13 -6.53 9.40 3.57
C GLU A 13 -7.58 8.47 4.21
N PRO A 14 -8.86 8.47 3.78
CA PRO A 14 -9.85 7.56 4.34
C PRO A 14 -9.50 6.09 4.08
N THR A 15 -9.01 5.78 2.88
CA THR A 15 -8.57 4.43 2.50
C THR A 15 -7.30 4.02 3.24
N ALA A 16 -6.32 4.92 3.39
CA ALA A 16 -5.11 4.66 4.16
C ALA A 16 -5.42 4.39 5.64
N SER A 17 -6.33 5.16 6.23
CA SER A 17 -6.82 4.95 7.60
C SER A 17 -7.52 3.60 7.76
N LEU A 18 -8.31 3.18 6.76
CA LEU A 18 -8.94 1.86 6.75
C LEU A 18 -7.89 0.74 6.69
N VAL A 19 -6.87 0.86 5.83
CA VAL A 19 -5.78 -0.12 5.74
C VAL A 19 -5.04 -0.24 7.07
N ALA A 20 -4.74 0.89 7.72
CA ALA A 20 -4.13 0.90 9.05
C ALA A 20 -5.00 0.14 10.07
N ARG A 21 -6.31 0.43 10.13
CA ARG A 21 -7.25 -0.29 11.00
C ARG A 21 -7.30 -1.79 10.69
N ILE A 22 -7.36 -2.18 9.43
CA ILE A 22 -7.33 -3.62 9.06
C ILE A 22 -6.05 -4.27 9.59
N SER A 23 -4.90 -3.59 9.47
CA SER A 23 -3.61 -4.11 9.91
C SER A 23 -3.46 -4.24 11.43
N GLU A 24 -4.19 -3.43 12.20
CA GLU A 24 -4.26 -3.52 13.67
C GLU A 24 -5.13 -4.69 14.14
N TRP A 25 -6.25 -4.94 13.46
CA TRP A 25 -7.28 -5.89 13.91
C TRP A 25 -7.10 -7.29 13.33
N ARG A 26 -6.37 -7.41 12.22
CA ARG A 26 -6.18 -8.66 11.49
C ARG A 26 -4.70 -8.99 11.34
N ARG A 27 -4.41 -10.25 11.04
CA ARG A 27 -3.05 -10.69 10.75
C ARG A 27 -2.80 -10.70 9.23
N PRO A 28 -1.55 -10.53 8.78
CA PRO A 28 -1.21 -10.76 7.39
C PRO A 28 -1.70 -12.13 6.90
N GLY A 29 -2.38 -12.17 5.76
CA GLY A 29 -3.07 -13.35 5.25
C GLY A 29 -4.54 -13.49 5.68
N GLU A 30 -5.05 -12.52 6.43
CA GLU A 30 -6.49 -12.39 6.76
C GLU A 30 -7.00 -10.96 6.51
N TYR A 31 -6.23 -10.13 5.84
CA TYR A 31 -6.58 -8.72 5.63
C TYR A 31 -7.85 -8.59 4.79
N ARG A 32 -8.02 -9.45 3.79
CA ARG A 32 -9.16 -9.52 2.87
C ARG A 32 -9.53 -8.15 2.28
N PHE A 33 -8.56 -7.25 2.15
CA PHE A 33 -8.82 -5.85 1.82
C PHE A 33 -9.56 -5.70 0.49
N LYS A 34 -9.14 -6.46 -0.54
CA LYS A 34 -9.79 -6.50 -1.85
C LYS A 34 -11.21 -7.08 -1.82
N ALA A 35 -11.47 -8.04 -0.94
CA ALA A 35 -12.73 -8.75 -0.87
C ALA A 35 -13.77 -8.01 -0.03
N ASP A 36 -13.37 -7.51 1.14
CA ASP A 36 -14.26 -6.87 2.10
C ASP A 36 -14.46 -5.37 1.78
N PHE A 37 -13.47 -4.72 1.15
CA PHE A 37 -13.47 -3.27 0.84
C PHE A 37 -13.07 -2.97 -0.61
N PRO A 38 -13.84 -3.45 -1.61
CA PRO A 38 -13.45 -3.38 -3.02
C PRO A 38 -13.39 -1.95 -3.58
N ALA A 39 -14.15 -1.00 -3.03
CA ALA A 39 -14.16 0.38 -3.50
C ALA A 39 -12.89 1.11 -3.06
N GLU A 40 -12.49 0.92 -1.81
CA GLU A 40 -11.29 1.44 -1.19
C GLU A 40 -10.05 0.80 -1.82
N TYR A 41 -10.08 -0.50 -2.10
CA TYR A 41 -9.03 -1.16 -2.86
C TYR A 41 -8.86 -0.54 -4.26
N LYS A 42 -9.95 -0.27 -4.99
CA LYS A 42 -9.88 0.41 -6.29
C LYS A 42 -9.28 1.81 -6.17
N GLN A 43 -9.66 2.57 -5.13
CA GLN A 43 -9.11 3.90 -4.88
C GLN A 43 -7.61 3.83 -4.56
N TRP A 44 -7.18 2.90 -3.69
CA TRP A 44 -5.77 2.65 -3.38
C TRP A 44 -4.95 2.39 -4.64
N VAL A 45 -5.42 1.46 -5.49
CA VAL A 45 -4.75 1.11 -6.74
C VAL A 45 -4.74 2.29 -7.73
N ARG A 46 -5.82 3.07 -7.80
CA ARG A 46 -5.89 4.27 -8.64
C ARG A 46 -4.86 5.30 -8.21
N THR A 47 -4.78 5.61 -6.92
CA THR A 47 -3.80 6.55 -6.38
C THR A 47 -2.38 6.05 -6.62
N ALA A 48 -2.11 4.76 -6.38
CA ALA A 48 -0.81 4.15 -6.69
C ALA A 48 -0.41 4.38 -8.16
N ASN A 49 -1.34 4.21 -9.10
CA ASN A 49 -1.09 4.41 -10.53
C ASN A 49 -0.85 5.88 -10.91
N ILE A 50 -1.54 6.83 -10.26
CA ILE A 50 -1.30 8.26 -10.45
C ILE A 50 0.13 8.60 -10.00
N LEU A 51 0.49 8.19 -8.79
CA LEU A 51 1.79 8.47 -8.18
C LEU A 51 2.95 7.83 -8.97
N ARG A 52 2.78 6.60 -9.47
CA ARG A 52 3.76 5.93 -10.35
C ARG A 52 4.08 6.69 -11.63
N LYS A 53 3.17 7.54 -12.11
CA LYS A 53 3.37 8.35 -13.31
C LYS A 53 4.01 9.71 -12.98
N SER A 54 4.21 10.03 -11.70
CA SER A 54 4.84 11.28 -11.31
C SER A 54 6.25 11.40 -11.87
N LYS A 55 6.63 12.63 -12.22
CA LYS A 55 8.01 12.98 -12.59
C LYS A 55 8.93 12.99 -11.37
N ASP A 56 8.38 13.21 -10.17
CA ASP A 56 9.15 13.13 -8.93
C ASP A 56 9.49 11.69 -8.58
N ARG A 57 10.73 11.46 -8.18
CA ARG A 57 11.20 10.13 -7.81
C ARG A 57 10.49 9.60 -6.57
N ASP A 58 10.22 10.43 -5.58
CA ASP A 58 9.68 9.96 -4.30
C ASP A 58 8.18 9.62 -4.44
N PHE A 59 7.39 10.44 -5.14
CA PHE A 59 6.00 10.07 -5.47
C PHE A 59 5.94 8.80 -6.33
N ARG A 60 6.85 8.66 -7.30
CA ARG A 60 6.91 7.45 -8.12
C ARG A 60 7.23 6.21 -7.30
N ASP A 61 8.18 6.31 -6.38
CA ASP A 61 8.57 5.24 -5.45
C ASP A 61 7.40 4.88 -4.52
N PHE A 62 6.67 5.88 -4.02
CA PHE A 62 5.50 5.66 -3.17
C PHE A 62 4.37 4.94 -3.90
N GLY A 63 4.08 5.34 -5.14
CA GLY A 63 3.12 4.62 -5.97
C GLY A 63 3.54 3.17 -6.26
N GLN A 64 4.84 2.89 -6.41
CA GLN A 64 5.34 1.53 -6.56
C GLN A 64 5.17 0.71 -5.28
N TYR A 65 5.50 1.30 -4.13
CA TYR A 65 5.27 0.72 -2.82
C TYR A 65 3.80 0.34 -2.64
N MET A 66 2.87 1.30 -2.82
CA MET A 66 1.45 1.08 -2.63
C MET A 66 0.94 -0.09 -3.46
N ARG A 67 1.40 -0.20 -4.70
CA ARG A 67 1.00 -1.30 -5.59
C ARG A 67 1.53 -2.65 -5.10
N LYS A 68 2.82 -2.71 -4.76
CA LYS A 68 3.44 -3.93 -4.22
C LYS A 68 2.79 -4.37 -2.92
N PHE A 69 2.49 -3.42 -2.03
CA PHE A 69 1.78 -3.67 -0.78
C PHE A 69 0.42 -4.32 -1.06
N SER A 70 -0.41 -3.74 -1.93
CA SER A 70 -1.73 -4.30 -2.27
C SER A 70 -1.65 -5.68 -2.91
N ASP A 71 -0.64 -5.92 -3.76
CA ASP A 71 -0.47 -7.20 -4.45
C ASP A 71 -0.04 -8.27 -3.42
N VAL A 72 0.93 -7.98 -2.55
CA VAL A 72 1.42 -8.94 -1.54
C VAL A 72 0.38 -9.28 -0.49
N ILE A 73 -0.40 -8.31 0.01
CA ILE A 73 -1.47 -8.64 0.97
C ILE A 73 -2.56 -9.50 0.34
N THR A 74 -2.89 -9.25 -0.94
CA THR A 74 -3.88 -10.05 -1.67
C THR A 74 -3.36 -11.48 -1.87
N GLU A 75 -2.10 -11.65 -2.27
CA GLU A 75 -1.50 -12.97 -2.40
C GLU A 75 -1.40 -13.70 -1.05
N LEU A 76 -1.10 -13.00 0.04
CA LEU A 76 -1.09 -13.59 1.38
C LEU A 76 -2.46 -14.09 1.79
N ASP A 77 -3.53 -13.35 1.47
CA ASP A 77 -4.92 -13.75 1.77
C ASP A 77 -5.36 -14.99 0.99
N GLU A 78 -4.76 -15.26 -0.18
CA GLU A 78 -5.09 -16.40 -1.05
C GLU A 78 -4.24 -17.65 -0.76
N LEU A 79 -3.12 -17.50 -0.04
CA LEU A 79 -2.17 -18.58 0.20
C LEU A 79 -2.49 -19.39 1.48
N PRO A 80 -2.35 -20.73 1.46
CA PRO A 80 -2.42 -21.53 2.68
C PRO A 80 -1.29 -21.13 3.65
N LYS A 81 -1.65 -20.83 4.91
CA LYS A 81 -0.74 -20.28 5.93
C LYS A 81 0.48 -21.16 6.21
N ASP A 82 0.32 -22.48 6.13
CA ASP A 82 1.40 -23.45 6.39
C ASP A 82 2.35 -23.63 5.19
N SER A 83 2.04 -23.01 4.05
CA SER A 83 2.83 -23.19 2.83
C SER A 83 4.18 -22.48 2.91
N ARG A 84 5.21 -23.08 2.29
CA ARG A 84 6.50 -22.43 2.07
C ARG A 84 6.36 -21.11 1.30
N LYS A 85 5.36 -21.02 0.41
CA LYS A 85 5.04 -19.80 -0.35
C LYS A 85 4.55 -18.68 0.57
N PHE A 86 3.65 -18.99 1.50
CA PHE A 86 3.16 -18.03 2.51
C PHE A 86 4.31 -17.43 3.33
N ARG A 87 5.20 -18.27 3.88
CA ARG A 87 6.38 -17.79 4.63
C ARG A 87 7.29 -16.87 3.80
N ARG A 88 7.52 -17.19 2.53
CA ARG A 88 8.31 -16.33 1.62
C ARG A 88 7.61 -15.00 1.37
N LYS A 89 6.30 -15.02 1.16
CA LYS A 89 5.49 -13.80 0.96
C LYS A 89 5.40 -12.96 2.22
N MET A 90 5.38 -13.57 3.42
CA MET A 90 5.50 -12.86 4.68
C MET A 90 6.82 -12.11 4.82
N ALA A 91 7.94 -12.74 4.42
CA ALA A 91 9.24 -12.06 4.41
C ALA A 91 9.32 -10.95 3.34
N GLU A 92 8.60 -11.08 2.22
CA GLU A 92 8.43 -10.01 1.24
C GLU A 92 7.58 -8.86 1.80
N PHE A 93 6.47 -9.17 2.46
CA PHE A 93 5.60 -8.21 3.13
C PHE A 93 6.37 -7.35 4.14
N GLY A 94 7.17 -7.96 5.02
CA GLY A 94 7.99 -7.21 5.97
C GLY A 94 8.95 -6.22 5.30
N ARG A 95 9.59 -6.62 4.18
CA ARG A 95 10.47 -5.73 3.40
C ARG A 95 9.70 -4.59 2.73
N ILE A 96 8.49 -4.86 2.23
CA ILE A 96 7.65 -3.84 1.60
C ILE A 96 7.18 -2.81 2.62
N VAL A 97 6.78 -3.24 3.82
CA VAL A 97 6.37 -2.34 4.91
C VAL A 97 7.53 -1.44 5.32
N ASP A 98 8.73 -1.99 5.54
CA ASP A 98 9.93 -1.21 5.86
C ASP A 98 10.26 -0.17 4.76
N HIS A 99 10.19 -0.58 3.48
CA HIS A 99 10.35 0.34 2.36
C HIS A 99 9.30 1.45 2.36
N GLY A 100 8.03 1.08 2.57
CA GLY A 100 6.91 2.04 2.63
C GLY A 100 7.09 3.11 3.70
N LEU A 101 7.53 2.72 4.90
CA LEU A 101 7.81 3.65 6.00
C LEU A 101 8.90 4.65 5.62
N LYS A 102 9.99 4.18 4.98
CA LYS A 102 11.08 5.04 4.50
C LYS A 102 10.66 6.00 3.40
N VAL A 103 9.81 5.55 2.48
CA VAL A 103 9.28 6.42 1.40
C VAL A 103 8.33 7.46 1.99
N HIS A 104 7.44 7.05 2.89
CA HIS A 104 6.49 7.94 3.53
C HIS A 104 7.21 9.05 4.31
N ALA A 105 8.21 8.71 5.13
CA ALA A 105 9.01 9.69 5.86
C ALA A 105 9.63 10.76 4.93
N ARG A 106 10.24 10.34 3.82
CA ARG A 106 10.81 11.26 2.82
C ARG A 106 9.78 12.19 2.18
N ILE A 107 8.57 11.70 1.91
CA ILE A 107 7.50 12.54 1.35
C ILE A 107 6.98 13.51 2.41
N SER A 108 6.77 13.05 3.64
CA SER A 108 6.32 13.91 4.74
C SER A 108 7.30 15.05 5.03
N GLU A 109 8.61 14.79 5.02
CA GLU A 109 9.64 15.82 5.19
C GLU A 109 9.66 16.89 4.08
N ARG A 110 9.13 16.58 2.89
CA ARG A 110 9.15 17.47 1.71
C ARG A 110 7.84 18.24 1.51
N VAL A 111 6.75 17.81 2.17
CA VAL A 111 5.40 18.36 1.98
C VAL A 111 4.96 19.23 3.18
N VAL A 112 5.73 19.26 4.26
CA VAL A 112 5.58 20.19 5.40
C VAL A 112 6.32 21.50 5.15
#